data_AF-A0A0L8HDJ6-F1
#
_entry.id   AF-A0A0L8HDJ6-F1
#
_cell.length_a   1.000
_cell.length_b   1.000
_cell.length_c   1.000
_cell.angle_alpha   90.00
_cell.angle_beta   90.00
_cell.angle_gamma   90.00
#
_symmetry.space_group_name_H-M   'P 1'
#
loop_
_entity.id
_entity.type
_entity.pdbx_description
1 polymer ?
#
loop_
_entity_poly.entity_id
_entity_poly.type
_entity_poly.pdbx_seq_one_letter_code
_entity_poly.pdbx_strand_id
1 'polypeptide(L)'
;STGTLNVESDEVPTTIVIGFLPLSSVHYSVFNKPSPPAFTEELKAGSVKKVGERQILSCRAFGLPTPTYSWLKNGQVFNDTTNSYIELELKHSDAGEYRCIAKNSQGSIISNKVHVQVSYISSFDMTSIPQTIRANVGDAIILPVPPIESVPFPEITWFNGTKSLKAESKRYDFTVNHSLVLLNLSPHDDGRTFHVRANNTLDEPVSSESFTIFITNPRNIERIAPTIVVPPVDTTTNNNEITQFICIVNARPLKYNISWFRKVKNESILLTGPKYILSKYKRKLNIKNPTTADSGIYECVVKSNYPTVRASARLTVL
;
A
#
# COMPACT_ATOMS: atom_id res chain seq x y z
N SER A 1 -60.27 -42.17 -12.79
CA SER A 1 -59.72 -41.11 -13.63
C SER A 1 -58.37 -40.71 -13.05
N THR A 2 -57.29 -40.85 -13.82
CA THR A 2 -55.98 -40.33 -13.43
C THR A 2 -55.97 -38.83 -13.71
N GLY A 3 -56.08 -38.03 -12.64
CA GLY A 3 -55.97 -36.57 -12.73
C GLY A 3 -54.54 -36.13 -12.40
N THR A 4 -53.91 -35.40 -13.32
CA THR A 4 -52.61 -34.77 -13.11
C THR A 4 -52.86 -33.37 -12.52
N LEU A 5 -52.37 -33.12 -11.30
CA LEU A 5 -52.37 -31.80 -10.70
C LEU A 5 -51.03 -31.12 -11.01
N ASN A 6 -51.05 -30.15 -11.92
CA ASN A 6 -49.93 -29.24 -12.13
C ASN A 6 -50.04 -28.09 -11.14
N VAL A 7 -49.05 -27.94 -10.27
CA VAL A 7 -48.91 -26.77 -9.39
C VAL A 7 -47.71 -25.98 -9.88
N GLU A 8 -47.97 -24.86 -10.54
CA GLU A 8 -46.98 -23.81 -10.77
C GLU A 8 -46.93 -22.93 -9.50
N SER A 9 -45.81 -22.93 -8.79
CA SER A 9 -45.57 -21.97 -7.71
C SER A 9 -44.17 -21.39 -7.81
N ASP A 10 -44.08 -20.08 -8.01
CA ASP A 10 -42.84 -19.30 -7.97
C ASP A 10 -42.43 -18.88 -6.53
N GLU A 11 -43.07 -19.44 -5.49
CA GLU A 11 -42.73 -19.15 -4.09
C GLU A 11 -42.70 -20.41 -3.22
N VAL A 12 -41.79 -20.41 -2.25
CA VAL A 12 -41.54 -21.49 -1.28
C VAL A 12 -42.83 -21.83 -0.51
N PRO A 13 -43.31 -23.10 -0.49
CA PRO A 13 -44.61 -23.39 0.11
C PRO A 13 -44.51 -23.37 1.64
N THR A 14 -45.34 -22.54 2.26
CA THR A 14 -45.61 -22.55 3.70
C THR A 14 -46.88 -23.37 3.96
N THR A 15 -46.71 -24.48 4.69
CA THR A 15 -47.74 -25.30 5.34
C THR A 15 -48.67 -26.14 4.44
N ILE A 16 -48.66 -27.47 4.64
CA ILE A 16 -49.56 -28.44 3.99
C ILE A 16 -50.65 -28.86 5.00
N VAL A 17 -51.92 -28.69 4.63
CA VAL A 17 -53.08 -29.21 5.38
C VAL A 17 -53.31 -30.68 4.99
N ILE A 18 -53.28 -31.59 5.97
CA ILE A 18 -53.44 -33.04 5.75
C ILE A 18 -54.90 -33.44 6.00
N GLY A 19 -55.66 -33.71 4.93
CA GLY A 19 -56.95 -34.40 4.98
C GLY A 19 -56.76 -35.90 4.68
N PHE A 20 -57.24 -36.77 5.57
CA PHE A 20 -57.11 -38.22 5.47
C PHE A 20 -58.02 -38.82 4.39
N LEU A 21 -57.45 -39.40 3.33
CA LEU A 21 -58.05 -40.39 2.41
C LEU A 21 -56.95 -41.34 1.86
N PRO A 22 -57.27 -42.55 1.33
CA PRO A 22 -56.49 -43.76 1.54
C PRO A 22 -55.20 -43.85 0.70
N LEU A 23 -54.29 -44.71 1.17
CA LEU A 23 -52.93 -44.96 0.66
C LEU A 23 -52.90 -45.41 -0.82
N SER A 24 -52.99 -44.46 -1.75
CA SER A 24 -52.35 -44.59 -3.06
C SER A 24 -51.02 -43.87 -3.02
N SER A 25 -49.95 -44.56 -3.40
CA SER A 25 -48.60 -44.00 -3.54
C SER A 25 -48.59 -42.87 -4.57
N VAL A 26 -48.71 -41.62 -4.10
CA VAL A 26 -48.47 -40.44 -4.94
C VAL A 26 -46.95 -40.27 -5.05
N HIS A 27 -46.39 -40.71 -6.18
CA HIS A 27 -45.04 -40.28 -6.57
C HIS A 27 -45.12 -38.81 -7.01
N TYR A 28 -44.75 -37.88 -6.13
CA TYR A 28 -44.48 -36.50 -6.53
C TYR A 28 -43.16 -36.47 -7.30
N SER A 29 -43.23 -36.47 -8.62
CA SER A 29 -42.11 -36.08 -9.46
C SER A 29 -42.02 -34.56 -9.49
N VAL A 30 -41.18 -33.97 -8.63
CA VAL A 30 -40.79 -32.56 -8.79
C VAL A 30 -39.91 -32.51 -10.05
N PHE A 31 -40.49 -32.08 -11.17
CA PHE A 31 -39.70 -31.79 -12.37
C PHE A 31 -38.94 -30.49 -12.12
N ASN A 32 -37.70 -30.64 -11.66
CA ASN A 32 -36.79 -29.52 -11.48
C ASN A 32 -36.54 -28.86 -12.85
N LYS A 33 -37.17 -27.69 -13.08
CA LYS A 33 -37.09 -26.94 -14.34
C LYS A 33 -35.62 -26.68 -14.69
N PRO A 34 -35.17 -26.95 -15.94
CA PRO A 34 -33.83 -26.61 -16.37
C PRO A 34 -33.54 -25.12 -16.14
N SER A 35 -32.41 -24.82 -15.52
CA SER A 35 -32.02 -23.47 -15.11
C SER A 35 -30.57 -23.17 -15.47
N PRO A 36 -30.24 -21.94 -15.92
CA PRO A 36 -28.87 -21.53 -16.18
C PRO A 36 -28.06 -21.51 -14.88
N PRO A 37 -26.72 -21.57 -14.96
CA PRO A 37 -25.89 -21.49 -13.77
C PRO A 37 -26.04 -20.14 -13.07
N ALA A 38 -25.97 -20.13 -11.74
CA ALA A 38 -25.89 -18.93 -10.89
C ALA A 38 -24.87 -19.16 -9.78
N PHE A 39 -23.93 -18.24 -9.56
CA PHE A 39 -22.91 -18.39 -8.51
C PHE A 39 -23.55 -18.38 -7.12
N THR A 40 -23.25 -19.41 -6.33
CA THR A 40 -23.50 -19.47 -4.88
C THR A 40 -22.27 -19.03 -4.09
N GLU A 41 -21.08 -19.15 -4.69
CA GLU A 41 -19.82 -18.63 -4.16
C GLU A 41 -18.98 -18.07 -5.31
N GLU A 42 -18.80 -16.75 -5.30
CA GLU A 42 -17.89 -16.04 -6.20
C GLU A 42 -16.43 -16.37 -5.87
N LEU A 43 -15.53 -16.11 -6.83
CA LEU A 43 -14.11 -16.33 -6.65
C LEU A 43 -13.54 -15.33 -5.64
N LYS A 44 -13.05 -15.82 -4.51
CA LYS A 44 -12.49 -14.95 -3.45
C LYS A 44 -11.07 -14.51 -3.77
N ALA A 45 -10.75 -13.27 -3.43
CA ALA A 45 -9.41 -12.73 -3.58
C ALA A 45 -8.39 -13.58 -2.82
N GLY A 46 -7.28 -13.94 -3.47
CA GLY A 46 -6.17 -14.63 -2.82
C GLY A 46 -5.35 -13.66 -1.96
N SER A 47 -4.83 -14.14 -0.83
CA SER A 47 -3.78 -13.44 -0.10
C SER A 47 -2.46 -13.50 -0.89
N VAL A 48 -1.61 -12.49 -0.73
CA VAL A 48 -0.22 -12.59 -1.21
C VAL A 48 0.46 -13.75 -0.47
N LYS A 49 1.08 -14.66 -1.23
CA LYS A 49 1.72 -15.86 -0.70
C LYS A 49 3.15 -16.03 -1.23
N LYS A 50 3.95 -16.85 -0.56
CA LYS A 50 5.33 -17.14 -0.98
C LYS A 50 5.37 -18.19 -2.08
N VAL A 51 6.48 -18.24 -2.80
CA VAL A 51 6.79 -19.35 -3.71
C VAL A 51 6.79 -20.66 -2.90
N GLY A 52 6.22 -21.72 -3.48
CA GLY A 52 6.07 -23.04 -2.85
C GLY A 52 4.86 -23.16 -1.92
N GLU A 53 4.21 -22.05 -1.54
CA GLU A 53 2.97 -22.14 -0.76
C GLU A 53 1.80 -22.59 -1.64
N ARG A 54 0.90 -23.37 -1.04
CA ARG A 54 -0.33 -23.83 -1.69
C ARG A 54 -1.40 -22.74 -1.67
N GLN A 55 -1.96 -22.43 -2.84
CA GLN A 55 -3.14 -21.56 -2.99
C GLN A 55 -4.27 -22.35 -3.65
N ILE A 56 -5.44 -22.34 -3.01
CA ILE A 56 -6.66 -22.91 -3.58
C ILE A 56 -7.52 -21.75 -4.08
N LEU A 57 -7.94 -21.82 -5.33
CA LEU A 57 -8.95 -20.95 -5.90
C LEU A 57 -10.20 -21.78 -6.14
N SER A 58 -11.36 -21.27 -5.69
CA SER A 58 -12.63 -21.97 -5.83
C SER A 58 -13.76 -21.01 -6.13
N CYS A 59 -14.71 -21.49 -6.94
CA CYS A 59 -15.99 -20.86 -7.24
C CYS A 59 -17.07 -21.94 -7.13
N ARG A 60 -18.32 -21.59 -6.85
CA ARG A 60 -19.43 -22.54 -6.85
C ARG A 60 -20.65 -21.92 -7.48
N ALA A 61 -21.33 -22.68 -8.33
CA ALA A 61 -22.57 -22.30 -8.97
C ALA A 61 -23.61 -23.42 -8.85
N PHE A 62 -24.87 -23.02 -8.69
CA PHE A 62 -26.03 -23.89 -8.81
C PHE A 62 -26.60 -23.80 -10.23
N GLY A 63 -27.20 -24.88 -10.74
CA GLY A 63 -27.88 -24.91 -12.03
C GLY A 63 -28.38 -26.31 -12.36
N LEU A 64 -29.33 -26.40 -13.29
CA LEU A 64 -29.92 -27.68 -13.71
C LEU A 64 -29.89 -27.79 -15.25
N PRO A 65 -29.12 -28.71 -15.84
CA PRO A 65 -28.23 -29.69 -15.20
C PRO A 65 -27.06 -29.06 -14.41
N THR A 66 -26.44 -29.83 -13.51
CA THR A 66 -25.31 -29.36 -12.67
C THR A 66 -24.20 -28.76 -13.54
N PRO A 67 -23.72 -27.53 -13.24
CA PRO A 67 -22.69 -26.88 -14.04
C PRO A 67 -21.33 -27.58 -13.98
N THR A 68 -20.61 -27.58 -15.11
CA THR A 68 -19.18 -27.86 -15.17
C THR A 68 -18.39 -26.55 -15.16
N TYR A 69 -17.12 -26.63 -14.81
CA TYR A 69 -16.27 -25.45 -14.63
C TYR A 69 -15.16 -25.38 -15.67
N SER A 70 -14.61 -24.19 -15.88
CA SER A 70 -13.33 -23.97 -16.56
C SER A 70 -12.69 -22.70 -15.98
N TRP A 71 -11.37 -22.59 -16.10
CA TRP A 71 -10.62 -21.50 -15.47
C TRP A 71 -9.96 -20.65 -16.53
N LEU A 72 -9.90 -19.35 -16.28
CA LEU A 72 -9.15 -18.40 -17.09
C LEU A 72 -8.02 -17.82 -16.26
N LYS A 73 -6.86 -17.65 -16.89
CA LYS A 73 -5.75 -16.83 -16.40
C LYS A 73 -5.40 -15.79 -17.46
N ASN A 74 -5.42 -14.52 -17.09
CA ASN A 74 -5.17 -13.39 -17.99
C ASN A 74 -6.01 -13.47 -19.28
N GLY A 75 -7.26 -13.94 -19.15
CA GLY A 75 -8.20 -14.11 -20.27
C GLY A 75 -8.02 -15.38 -21.11
N GLN A 76 -6.99 -16.20 -20.86
CA GLN A 76 -6.76 -17.46 -21.57
C GLN A 76 -7.17 -18.67 -20.72
N VAL A 77 -7.57 -19.76 -21.36
CA VAL A 77 -7.92 -21.01 -20.65
C VAL A 77 -6.73 -21.48 -19.84
N PHE A 78 -6.93 -21.60 -18.54
CA PHE A 78 -5.95 -22.05 -17.57
C PHE A 78 -6.31 -23.48 -17.20
N ASN A 79 -5.59 -24.45 -17.76
CA ASN A 79 -5.81 -25.90 -17.62
C ASN A 79 -7.16 -26.42 -18.17
N ASP A 80 -7.28 -27.75 -18.27
CA ASP A 80 -8.47 -28.44 -18.79
C ASP A 80 -9.36 -29.03 -17.69
N THR A 81 -9.27 -28.53 -16.45
CA THR A 81 -10.07 -29.06 -15.35
C THR A 81 -11.53 -28.64 -15.47
N THR A 82 -12.43 -29.55 -15.08
CA THR A 82 -13.86 -29.27 -14.96
C THR A 82 -14.30 -29.04 -13.51
N ASN A 83 -13.35 -29.02 -12.58
CA ASN A 83 -13.62 -28.89 -11.15
C ASN A 83 -13.90 -27.44 -10.76
N SER A 84 -14.74 -27.28 -9.73
CA SER A 84 -15.10 -26.00 -9.13
C SER A 84 -13.96 -25.36 -8.34
N TYR A 85 -12.78 -25.98 -8.31
CA TYR A 85 -11.57 -25.45 -7.68
C TYR A 85 -10.31 -25.88 -8.44
N ILE A 86 -9.26 -25.06 -8.28
CA ILE A 86 -7.89 -25.36 -8.68
C ILE A 86 -6.96 -25.17 -7.50
N GLU A 87 -5.87 -25.91 -7.53
CA GLU A 87 -4.80 -25.84 -6.54
C GLU A 87 -3.51 -25.49 -7.24
N LEU A 88 -2.83 -24.48 -6.70
CA LEU A 88 -1.56 -23.98 -7.20
C LEU A 88 -0.50 -24.18 -6.13
N GLU A 89 0.59 -24.84 -6.49
CA GLU A 89 1.86 -24.73 -5.76
C GLU A 89 2.61 -23.54 -6.36
N LEU A 90 2.56 -22.40 -5.66
CA LEU A 90 2.83 -21.10 -6.28
C LEU A 90 4.27 -20.95 -6.79
N LYS A 91 4.40 -20.55 -8.05
CA LYS A 91 5.62 -20.03 -8.67
C LYS A 91 5.38 -18.59 -9.12
N HIS A 92 6.43 -17.81 -9.38
CA HIS A 92 6.25 -16.44 -9.89
C HIS A 92 5.40 -16.38 -11.17
N SER A 93 5.53 -17.38 -12.04
CA SER A 93 4.71 -17.49 -13.25
C SER A 93 3.22 -17.65 -12.96
N ASP A 94 2.81 -18.08 -11.76
CA ASP A 94 1.41 -18.27 -11.37
C ASP A 94 0.71 -16.98 -10.97
N ALA A 95 1.43 -15.87 -10.81
CA ALA A 95 0.81 -14.56 -10.63
C ALA A 95 -0.02 -14.18 -11.87
N GLY A 96 -1.16 -13.51 -11.64
CA GLY A 96 -2.04 -13.06 -12.72
C GLY A 96 -3.50 -12.91 -12.30
N GLU A 97 -4.34 -12.50 -13.24
CA GLU A 97 -5.78 -12.39 -13.08
C GLU A 97 -6.43 -13.75 -13.36
N TYR A 98 -7.15 -14.29 -12.38
CA TYR A 98 -7.93 -15.53 -12.50
C TYR A 98 -9.42 -15.25 -12.50
N ARG A 99 -10.15 -16.02 -13.32
CA ARG A 99 -11.62 -16.06 -13.33
C ARG A 99 -12.08 -17.50 -13.51
N CYS A 100 -13.24 -17.82 -12.95
CA CYS A 100 -13.89 -19.10 -13.12
C CYS A 100 -15.12 -18.95 -14.03
N ILE A 101 -15.33 -19.91 -14.92
CA ILE A 101 -16.52 -20.01 -15.77
C ILE A 101 -17.30 -21.24 -15.30
N ALA A 102 -18.60 -21.06 -15.03
CA ALA A 102 -19.53 -22.16 -14.82
C ALA A 102 -20.46 -22.28 -16.04
N LYS A 103 -20.71 -23.50 -16.52
CA LYS A 103 -21.49 -23.76 -17.74
C LYS A 103 -22.37 -25.00 -17.60
N ASN A 104 -23.59 -24.94 -18.12
CA ASN A 104 -24.43 -26.10 -18.38
C ASN A 104 -25.14 -25.93 -19.76
N SER A 105 -26.11 -26.81 -20.07
CA SER A 105 -26.87 -26.73 -21.33
C SER A 105 -27.73 -25.47 -21.46
N GLN A 106 -28.05 -24.80 -20.35
CA GLN A 106 -28.93 -23.64 -20.31
C GLN A 106 -28.17 -22.31 -20.38
N GLY A 107 -26.84 -22.31 -20.18
CA GLY A 107 -26.03 -21.09 -20.28
C GLY A 107 -24.65 -21.18 -19.64
N SER A 108 -23.97 -20.04 -19.56
CA SER A 108 -22.67 -19.90 -18.93
C SER A 108 -22.53 -18.52 -18.26
N ILE A 109 -21.84 -18.49 -17.11
CA ILE A 109 -21.54 -17.30 -16.32
C ILE A 109 -20.04 -17.26 -15.98
N ILE A 110 -19.51 -16.06 -15.72
CA ILE A 110 -18.11 -15.83 -15.37
C ILE A 110 -18.00 -15.09 -14.03
N SER A 111 -17.10 -15.54 -13.16
CA SER A 111 -16.92 -14.97 -11.82
C SER A 111 -16.35 -13.56 -11.87
N ASN A 112 -16.34 -12.91 -10.71
CA ASN A 112 -15.48 -11.76 -10.46
C ASN A 112 -13.99 -12.07 -10.74
N LYS A 113 -13.21 -11.00 -10.93
CA LYS A 113 -11.76 -11.07 -11.17
C LYS A 113 -11.00 -11.15 -9.86
N VAL A 114 -10.03 -12.06 -9.78
CA VAL A 114 -9.11 -12.17 -8.63
C VAL A 114 -7.68 -12.14 -9.11
N HIS A 115 -6.86 -11.29 -8.49
CA HIS A 115 -5.43 -11.26 -8.76
C HIS A 115 -4.71 -12.18 -7.77
N VAL A 116 -4.08 -13.22 -8.29
CA VAL A 116 -3.12 -14.02 -7.53
C VAL A 116 -1.80 -13.27 -7.56
N GLN A 117 -1.28 -12.96 -6.37
CA GLN A 117 0.00 -12.30 -6.19
C GLN A 117 0.95 -13.25 -5.45
N VAL A 118 2.14 -13.39 -5.98
CA VAL A 118 3.22 -14.16 -5.35
C VAL A 118 4.25 -13.18 -4.86
N SER A 119 4.53 -13.23 -3.56
CA SER A 119 5.48 -12.33 -2.92
C SER A 119 6.87 -12.50 -3.50
N TYR A 120 7.54 -11.36 -3.70
CA TYR A 120 8.92 -11.31 -4.15
C TYR A 120 9.57 -10.01 -3.68
N ILE A 121 10.90 -9.99 -3.67
CA ILE A 121 11.70 -8.78 -3.48
C ILE A 121 12.93 -8.90 -4.38
N SER A 122 13.21 -7.88 -5.19
CA SER A 122 14.41 -7.82 -6.00
C SER A 122 15.61 -7.37 -5.16
N SER A 123 16.81 -7.44 -5.72
CA SER A 123 17.93 -6.63 -5.25
C SER A 123 17.68 -5.14 -5.51
N PHE A 124 18.36 -4.29 -4.77
CA PHE A 124 18.41 -2.86 -5.06
C PHE A 124 19.18 -2.58 -6.36
N ASP A 125 18.65 -1.70 -7.21
CA ASP A 125 19.38 -1.19 -8.39
C ASP A 125 20.26 0.01 -8.00
N MET A 126 21.57 -0.19 -8.06
CA MET A 126 22.58 0.83 -7.71
C MET A 126 23.22 1.51 -8.93
N THR A 127 22.83 1.13 -10.15
CA THR A 127 23.55 1.45 -11.40
C THR A 127 23.72 2.96 -11.61
N SER A 128 22.73 3.77 -11.22
CA SER A 128 22.70 5.22 -11.42
C SER A 128 22.96 6.03 -10.14
N ILE A 129 23.38 5.38 -9.05
CA ILE A 129 23.47 6.01 -7.73
C ILE A 129 24.92 6.04 -7.25
N PRO A 130 25.50 7.23 -6.99
CA PRO A 130 26.86 7.34 -6.51
C PRO A 130 26.97 6.79 -5.08
N GLN A 131 27.83 5.81 -4.89
CA GLN A 131 28.09 5.23 -3.56
C GLN A 131 29.09 6.06 -2.74
N THR A 132 29.95 6.84 -3.40
CA THR A 132 30.89 7.74 -2.72
C THR A 132 30.32 9.15 -2.70
N ILE A 133 29.95 9.63 -1.51
CA ILE A 133 29.38 10.96 -1.33
C ILE A 133 30.43 11.87 -0.72
N ARG A 134 30.81 12.93 -1.44
CA ARG A 134 31.71 13.97 -0.93
C ARG A 134 30.91 15.19 -0.51
N ALA A 135 31.14 15.66 0.70
CA ALA A 135 30.45 16.83 1.26
C ALA A 135 31.39 17.67 2.13
N ASN A 136 30.98 18.89 2.45
CA ASN A 136 31.70 19.75 3.38
C ASN A 136 31.11 19.65 4.79
N VAL A 137 31.91 20.02 5.77
CA VAL A 137 31.45 20.24 7.14
C VAL A 137 30.30 21.26 7.17
N GLY A 138 29.20 20.88 7.80
CA GLY A 138 27.99 21.68 7.94
C GLY A 138 26.95 21.48 6.85
N ASP A 139 27.30 20.81 5.75
CA ASP A 139 26.35 20.48 4.69
C ASP A 139 25.24 19.55 5.20
N ALA A 140 24.17 19.48 4.43
CA ALA A 140 23.18 18.43 4.50
C ALA A 140 23.18 17.66 3.18
N ILE A 141 22.96 16.35 3.27
CA ILE A 141 22.89 15.48 2.10
C ILE A 141 21.63 14.61 2.17
N ILE A 142 21.17 14.17 1.01
CA ILE A 142 20.04 13.25 0.86
C ILE A 142 20.56 11.99 0.20
N LEU A 143 20.44 10.86 0.89
CA LEU A 143 20.72 9.54 0.35
C LEU A 143 19.39 8.93 -0.12
N PRO A 144 19.21 8.73 -1.44
CA PRO A 144 17.97 8.17 -1.96
C PRO A 144 17.84 6.70 -1.58
N VAL A 145 16.61 6.22 -1.45
CA VAL A 145 16.35 4.78 -1.47
C VAL A 145 16.57 4.31 -2.92
N PRO A 146 17.50 3.38 -3.17
CA PRO A 146 17.68 2.83 -4.51
C PRO A 146 16.40 2.13 -5.00
N PRO A 147 16.13 2.11 -6.31
CA PRO A 147 15.00 1.38 -6.85
C PRO A 147 15.00 -0.09 -6.41
N ILE A 148 13.82 -0.58 -6.04
CA ILE A 148 13.59 -1.97 -5.63
C ILE A 148 12.18 -2.37 -6.04
N GLU A 149 12.03 -3.56 -6.62
CA GLU A 149 10.75 -4.14 -6.96
C GLU A 149 10.33 -5.14 -5.88
N SER A 150 9.11 -5.01 -5.37
CA SER A 150 8.59 -6.00 -4.42
C SER A 150 7.06 -6.04 -4.39
N VAL A 151 6.54 -7.19 -3.97
CA VAL A 151 5.11 -7.39 -3.70
C VAL A 151 4.97 -8.14 -2.36
N PRO A 152 4.28 -7.58 -1.35
CA PRO A 152 3.90 -6.17 -1.21
C PRO A 152 5.13 -5.23 -1.14
N PHE A 153 4.88 -3.92 -1.12
CA PHE A 153 5.95 -2.93 -0.92
C PHE A 153 6.66 -3.17 0.42
N PRO A 154 8.00 -3.06 0.50
CA PRO A 154 8.73 -3.50 1.66
C PRO A 154 8.78 -2.41 2.74
N GLU A 155 8.95 -2.82 3.99
CA GLU A 155 9.36 -1.91 5.05
C GLU A 155 10.81 -1.48 4.83
N ILE A 156 11.05 -0.17 4.76
CA ILE A 156 12.36 0.43 4.50
C ILE A 156 12.99 0.93 5.80
N THR A 157 14.19 0.41 6.12
CA THR A 157 14.98 0.84 7.28
C THR A 157 16.40 1.23 6.87
N TRP A 158 16.85 2.41 7.30
CA TRP A 158 18.24 2.84 7.11
C TRP A 158 19.14 2.39 8.26
N PHE A 159 20.40 2.11 7.92
CA PHE A 159 21.44 1.71 8.85
C PHE A 159 22.65 2.64 8.72
N ASN A 160 23.30 2.93 9.84
CA ASN A 160 24.65 3.50 9.91
C ASN A 160 25.59 2.42 10.45
N GLY A 161 26.44 1.87 9.60
CA GLY A 161 27.10 0.60 9.86
C GLY A 161 26.06 -0.46 10.22
N THR A 162 26.13 -1.05 11.41
CA THR A 162 25.18 -2.06 11.89
C THR A 162 23.97 -1.49 12.65
N LYS A 163 23.95 -0.19 12.93
CA LYS A 163 22.93 0.43 13.78
C LYS A 163 21.75 0.92 12.96
N SER A 164 20.55 0.45 13.26
CA SER A 164 19.32 0.97 12.66
C SER A 164 19.06 2.41 13.08
N LEU A 165 18.68 3.21 12.10
CA LEU A 165 18.30 4.61 12.28
C LEU A 165 16.80 4.67 12.54
N LYS A 166 16.42 5.46 13.54
CA LYS A 166 15.01 5.64 13.96
C LYS A 166 14.56 7.05 13.66
N ALA A 167 13.25 7.24 13.50
CA ALA A 167 12.67 8.57 13.38
C ALA A 167 13.01 9.45 14.61
N GLU A 168 12.75 10.76 14.49
CA GLU A 168 12.94 11.72 15.57
C GLU A 168 14.38 11.91 16.05
N SER A 169 15.32 11.92 15.10
CA SER A 169 16.70 12.32 15.34
C SER A 169 16.92 13.82 15.14
N LYS A 170 17.79 14.42 15.96
CA LYS A 170 18.20 15.81 15.71
C LYS A 170 19.06 15.91 14.45
N ARG A 171 19.89 14.91 14.19
CA ARG A 171 20.94 14.90 13.15
C ARG A 171 20.47 14.41 11.79
N TYR A 172 19.30 13.78 11.71
CA TYR A 172 18.76 13.27 10.45
C TYR A 172 17.24 13.15 10.49
N ASP A 173 16.63 12.99 9.32
CA ASP A 173 15.20 12.65 9.17
C ASP A 173 15.00 11.87 7.87
N PHE A 174 13.77 11.44 7.59
CA PHE A 174 13.39 10.71 6.38
C PHE A 174 12.34 11.49 5.59
N THR A 175 12.48 11.51 4.28
CA THR A 175 11.48 12.06 3.34
C THR A 175 10.27 11.12 3.21
N VAL A 176 9.24 11.55 2.46
CA VAL A 176 8.05 10.73 2.17
C VAL A 176 8.41 9.47 1.38
N ASN A 177 9.35 9.57 0.43
CA ASN A 177 9.90 8.44 -0.31
C ASN A 177 11.03 7.71 0.45
N HIS A 178 11.05 7.79 1.79
CA HIS A 178 11.98 7.08 2.68
C HIS A 178 13.47 7.40 2.49
N SER A 179 13.84 8.43 1.74
CA SER A 179 15.24 8.85 1.58
C SER A 179 15.78 9.43 2.88
N LEU A 180 17.03 9.12 3.21
CA LEU A 180 17.68 9.58 4.44
C LEU A 180 18.28 10.97 4.23
N VAL A 181 17.87 11.93 5.05
CA VAL A 181 18.44 13.29 5.06
C VAL A 181 19.36 13.45 6.25
N LEU A 182 20.67 13.53 6.02
CA LEU A 182 21.66 13.81 7.05
C LEU A 182 21.89 15.32 7.17
N LEU A 183 21.94 15.83 8.39
CA LEU A 183 21.99 17.26 8.70
C LEU A 183 23.24 17.63 9.50
N ASN A 184 23.74 18.83 9.23
CA ASN A 184 24.91 19.42 9.88
C ASN A 184 26.04 18.40 9.97
N LEU A 185 26.54 17.99 8.80
CA LEU A 185 27.64 17.05 8.70
C LEU A 185 28.84 17.55 9.52
N SER A 186 29.50 16.62 10.19
CA SER A 186 30.62 16.89 11.09
C SER A 186 31.82 16.07 10.67
N PRO A 187 33.04 16.44 11.10
CA PRO A 187 34.23 15.62 10.84
C PRO A 187 34.09 14.17 11.32
N HIS A 188 33.26 13.90 12.33
CA HIS A 188 33.00 12.54 12.82
C HIS A 188 32.16 11.68 11.86
N ASP A 189 31.59 12.28 10.82
CA ASP A 189 30.83 11.57 9.79
C ASP A 189 31.72 11.12 8.62
N ASP A 190 33.00 11.52 8.60
CA ASP A 190 33.97 11.08 7.60
C ASP A 190 34.21 9.56 7.66
N GLY A 191 34.21 8.92 6.50
CA GLY A 191 34.33 7.47 6.33
C GLY A 191 33.10 6.67 6.78
N ARG A 192 32.02 7.31 7.25
CA ARG A 192 30.83 6.56 7.68
C ARG A 192 30.07 5.96 6.51
N THR A 193 29.55 4.77 6.75
CA THR A 193 28.77 4.01 5.78
C THR A 193 27.30 3.95 6.17
N PHE A 194 26.44 4.15 5.18
CA PHE A 194 25.00 4.03 5.32
C PHE A 194 24.47 3.06 4.28
N HIS A 195 23.53 2.22 4.65
CA HIS A 195 22.84 1.35 3.71
C HIS A 195 21.37 1.25 4.09
N VAL A 196 20.56 0.83 3.13
CA VAL A 196 19.14 0.58 3.35
C VAL A 196 18.88 -0.91 3.37
N ARG A 197 17.95 -1.32 4.22
CA ARG A 197 17.41 -2.67 4.28
C ARG A 197 15.93 -2.63 4.00
N ALA A 198 15.48 -3.46 3.08
CA ALA A 198 14.10 -3.68 2.73
C ALA A 198 13.65 -5.04 3.27
N ASN A 199 12.54 -5.03 4.02
CA ASN A 199 11.92 -6.23 4.53
C ASN A 199 10.52 -6.38 3.94
N ASN A 200 10.28 -7.47 3.23
CA ASN A 200 8.95 -7.82 2.73
C ASN A 200 8.38 -8.99 3.56
N THR A 201 7.23 -9.55 3.19
CA THR A 201 6.66 -10.77 3.80
C THR A 201 7.56 -12.02 3.65
N LEU A 202 8.72 -11.90 3.01
CA LEU A 202 9.73 -12.95 2.85
C LEU A 202 10.59 -13.10 4.12
N ASP A 203 11.23 -14.27 4.27
CA ASP A 203 11.99 -14.58 5.48
C ASP A 203 13.34 -13.85 5.55
N GLU A 204 13.92 -13.49 4.41
CA GLU A 204 15.21 -12.82 4.33
C GLU A 204 15.10 -11.38 3.82
N PRO A 205 15.55 -10.38 4.60
CA PRO A 205 15.56 -9.00 4.17
C PRO A 205 16.71 -8.72 3.20
N VAL A 206 16.47 -7.87 2.20
CA VAL A 206 17.48 -7.45 1.22
C VAL A 206 18.14 -6.16 1.68
N SER A 207 19.46 -6.08 1.58
CA SER A 207 20.22 -4.86 1.89
C SER A 207 20.87 -4.29 0.63
N SER A 208 20.95 -2.97 0.54
CA SER A 208 21.68 -2.28 -0.53
C SER A 208 23.18 -2.36 -0.30
N GLU A 209 23.95 -2.05 -1.33
CA GLU A 209 25.34 -1.61 -1.16
C GLU A 209 25.40 -0.32 -0.31
N SER A 210 26.57 -0.05 0.27
CA SER A 210 26.74 1.07 1.20
C SER A 210 27.12 2.37 0.49
N PHE A 211 26.50 3.46 0.92
CA PHE A 211 26.97 4.82 0.68
C PHE A 211 28.08 5.15 1.68
N THR A 212 29.25 5.57 1.21
CA THR A 212 30.36 6.04 2.04
C THR A 212 30.48 7.55 1.93
N ILE A 213 30.48 8.23 3.08
CA ILE A 213 30.57 9.70 3.14
C ILE A 213 32.01 10.12 3.39
N PHE A 214 32.51 11.08 2.62
CA PHE A 214 33.78 11.75 2.84
C PHE A 214 33.55 13.24 3.10
N ILE A 215 34.08 13.72 4.22
CA ILE A 215 33.86 15.07 4.73
C ILE A 215 35.15 15.88 4.59
N THR A 216 35.04 17.02 3.93
CA THR A 216 36.12 18.02 3.86
C THR A 216 35.77 19.25 4.69
N ASN A 217 36.77 19.92 5.25
CA ASN A 217 36.57 21.17 6.00
C ASN A 217 37.50 22.28 5.50
N PRO A 218 37.35 22.73 4.24
CA PRO A 218 38.32 23.64 3.64
C PRO A 218 38.34 25.04 4.28
N ARG A 219 37.32 25.41 5.08
CA ARG A 219 37.13 26.79 5.58
C ARG A 219 36.81 26.90 7.07
N ASN A 220 37.03 25.84 7.85
CA ASN A 220 36.67 25.81 9.27
C ASN A 220 35.26 26.35 9.54
N ILE A 221 34.27 25.78 8.85
CA ILE A 221 32.89 26.32 8.88
C ILE A 221 32.31 26.12 10.28
N GLU A 222 32.06 27.22 10.99
CA GLU A 222 31.49 27.19 12.35
C GLU A 222 29.98 27.43 12.37
N ARG A 223 29.47 28.26 11.46
CA ARG A 223 28.06 28.65 11.45
C ARG A 223 27.48 28.67 10.04
N ILE A 224 26.26 28.17 9.91
CA ILE A 224 25.47 28.16 8.68
C ILE A 224 24.04 28.57 9.05
N ALA A 225 23.53 29.60 8.39
CA ALA A 225 22.16 30.06 8.56
C ALA A 225 21.16 28.93 8.19
N PRO A 226 19.98 28.85 8.83
CA PRO A 226 19.03 27.80 8.51
C PRO A 226 18.56 27.83 7.06
N THR A 227 18.62 26.69 6.39
CA THR A 227 18.12 26.49 5.03
C THR A 227 17.14 25.32 5.00
N ILE A 228 16.05 25.49 4.24
CA ILE A 228 15.07 24.41 4.03
C ILE A 228 15.63 23.52 2.93
N VAL A 229 16.05 22.31 3.31
CA VAL A 229 16.65 21.31 2.41
C VAL A 229 15.59 20.47 1.73
N VAL A 230 14.52 20.13 2.48
CA VAL A 230 13.35 19.46 1.93
C VAL A 230 12.14 20.33 2.24
N PRO A 231 11.63 21.10 1.27
CA PRO A 231 10.41 21.88 1.45
C PRO A 231 9.17 20.97 1.41
N PRO A 232 8.03 21.43 1.96
CA PRO A 232 6.76 20.75 1.72
C PRO A 232 6.42 20.79 0.24
N VAL A 233 5.74 19.75 -0.23
CA VAL A 233 5.34 19.58 -1.64
C VAL A 233 3.83 19.49 -1.71
N ASP A 234 3.25 20.06 -2.77
CA ASP A 234 1.81 20.00 -3.03
C ASP A 234 1.32 18.54 -3.00
N THR A 235 0.23 18.30 -2.28
CA THR A 235 -0.26 16.96 -1.97
C THR A 235 -1.77 16.88 -2.25
N THR A 236 -2.18 15.81 -2.92
CA THR A 236 -3.60 15.47 -3.13
C THR A 236 -3.91 14.18 -2.38
N THR A 237 -5.03 14.14 -1.66
CA THR A 237 -5.42 13.03 -0.78
C THR A 237 -6.94 12.82 -0.80
N ASN A 238 -7.40 11.63 -0.46
CA ASN A 238 -8.82 11.34 -0.28
C ASN A 238 -9.23 11.52 1.19
N ASN A 239 -10.53 11.65 1.45
CA ASN A 239 -11.05 11.69 2.82
C ASN A 239 -10.61 10.45 3.64
N ASN A 240 -10.23 10.67 4.91
CA ASN A 240 -9.85 9.65 5.92
C ASN A 240 -8.43 9.07 5.86
N GLU A 241 -7.51 9.61 5.05
CA GLU A 241 -6.09 9.26 5.11
C GLU A 241 -5.28 10.26 5.94
N ILE A 242 -4.25 9.82 6.68
CA ILE A 242 -3.33 10.76 7.33
C ILE A 242 -2.45 11.39 6.26
N THR A 243 -2.59 12.69 6.03
CA THR A 243 -1.72 13.44 5.10
C THR A 243 -0.50 13.99 5.82
N GLN A 244 0.69 13.85 5.23
CA GLN A 244 1.94 14.33 5.80
C GLN A 244 2.61 15.40 4.94
N PHE A 245 2.95 16.53 5.55
CA PHE A 245 3.90 17.50 4.99
C PHE A 245 5.25 17.41 5.70
N ILE A 246 6.33 17.59 4.94
CA ILE A 246 7.71 17.56 5.43
C ILE A 246 8.37 18.92 5.22
N CYS A 247 9.11 19.39 6.21
CA CYS A 247 9.96 20.58 6.16
C CYS A 247 11.26 20.30 6.92
N ILE A 248 12.28 19.82 6.22
CA ILE A 248 13.58 19.47 6.82
C ILE A 248 14.54 20.63 6.64
N VAL A 249 15.12 21.08 7.75
CA VAL A 249 15.96 22.27 7.83
C VAL A 249 17.37 21.89 8.24
N ASN A 250 18.36 22.33 7.48
CA ASN A 250 19.76 22.27 7.89
C ASN A 250 20.21 23.60 8.49
N ALA A 251 21.10 23.54 9.46
CA ALA A 251 21.74 24.71 10.06
C ALA A 251 22.98 24.26 10.83
N ARG A 252 23.95 25.15 11.01
CA ARG A 252 25.09 24.91 11.88
C ARG A 252 25.21 26.03 12.90
N PRO A 253 25.08 25.74 14.21
CA PRO A 253 24.54 24.51 14.79
C PRO A 253 23.04 24.33 14.45
N LEU A 254 22.51 23.12 14.63
CA LEU A 254 21.07 22.82 14.51
C LEU A 254 20.27 23.44 15.66
N LYS A 255 20.18 24.78 15.67
CA LYS A 255 19.47 25.62 16.64
C LYS A 255 18.52 26.56 15.89
N TYR A 256 17.26 26.13 15.79
CA TYR A 256 16.16 26.86 15.18
C TYR A 256 14.84 26.30 15.74
N ASN A 257 13.73 27.01 15.52
CA ASN A 257 12.38 26.52 15.82
C ASN A 257 11.53 26.54 14.55
N ILE A 258 10.93 25.39 14.24
CA ILE A 258 9.96 25.26 13.15
C ILE A 258 8.55 25.48 13.70
N SER A 259 7.71 26.19 12.95
CA SER A 259 6.29 26.34 13.25
C SER A 259 5.50 26.23 11.95
N TRP A 260 4.38 25.51 12.00
CA TRP A 260 3.52 25.31 10.85
C TRP A 260 2.29 26.19 10.94
N PHE A 261 1.91 26.75 9.80
CA PHE A 261 0.76 27.64 9.68
C PHE A 261 -0.12 27.20 8.52
N ARG A 262 -1.42 27.44 8.63
CA ARG A 262 -2.33 27.46 7.49
C ARG A 262 -2.57 28.90 7.08
N LYS A 263 -2.36 29.19 5.79
CA LYS A 263 -2.65 30.51 5.22
C LYS A 263 -4.12 30.60 4.88
N VAL A 264 -4.81 31.59 5.45
CA VAL A 264 -6.22 31.88 5.21
C VAL A 264 -6.34 33.36 4.89
N LYS A 265 -6.59 33.70 3.62
CA LYS A 265 -6.61 35.09 3.14
C LYS A 265 -5.31 35.84 3.53
N ASN A 266 -5.41 36.85 4.39
CA ASN A 266 -4.28 37.65 4.88
C ASN A 266 -3.76 37.22 6.26
N GLU A 267 -4.28 36.12 6.81
CA GLU A 267 -3.92 35.61 8.13
C GLU A 267 -3.15 34.29 8.03
N SER A 268 -2.26 34.08 9.00
CA SER A 268 -1.52 32.83 9.19
C SER A 268 -1.93 32.19 10.51
N ILE A 269 -2.72 31.12 10.42
CA ILE A 269 -3.23 30.40 11.59
C ILE A 269 -2.18 29.38 12.02
N LEU A 270 -1.65 29.53 13.23
CA LEU A 270 -0.71 28.55 13.80
C LEU A 270 -1.42 27.20 13.95
N LEU A 271 -0.81 26.13 13.44
CA LEU A 271 -1.38 24.80 13.49
C LEU A 271 -1.09 24.15 14.84
N THR A 272 -2.08 24.24 15.72
CA THR A 272 -2.13 23.60 17.04
C THR A 272 -3.45 22.84 17.20
N GLY A 273 -3.47 21.83 18.07
CA GLY A 273 -4.67 21.05 18.38
C GLY A 273 -4.63 19.59 17.89
N PRO A 274 -5.66 18.79 18.22
CA PRO A 274 -5.63 17.33 18.11
C PRO A 274 -5.65 16.80 16.67
N LYS A 275 -6.05 17.64 15.71
CA LYS A 275 -6.07 17.32 14.28
C LYS A 275 -4.66 17.27 13.67
N TYR A 276 -3.71 18.01 14.25
CA TYR A 276 -2.36 18.17 13.72
C TYR A 276 -1.36 17.45 14.63
N ILE A 277 -0.68 16.43 14.12
CA ILE A 277 0.43 15.78 14.83
C ILE A 277 1.75 16.30 14.28
N LEU A 278 2.50 17.01 15.12
CA LEU A 278 3.85 17.43 14.82
C LEU A 278 4.85 16.40 15.35
N SER A 279 5.88 16.08 14.57
CA SER A 279 7.00 15.29 15.08
C SER A 279 7.78 16.05 16.17
N LYS A 280 8.63 15.34 16.93
CA LYS A 280 9.46 15.94 18.00
C LYS A 280 10.19 17.24 17.61
N TYR A 281 10.74 17.31 16.40
CA TYR A 281 11.43 18.52 15.89
C TYR A 281 10.55 19.37 14.95
N LYS A 282 9.26 19.05 14.85
CA LYS A 282 8.25 19.74 14.02
C LYS A 282 8.60 19.76 12.53
N ARG A 283 9.51 18.89 12.07
CA ARG A 283 9.86 18.74 10.64
C ARG A 283 8.77 18.04 9.85
N LYS A 284 7.86 17.33 10.53
CA LYS A 284 6.73 16.63 9.91
C LYS A 284 5.44 17.13 10.55
N LEU A 285 4.49 17.46 9.70
CA LEU A 285 3.11 17.80 10.05
C LEU A 285 2.21 16.72 9.49
N ASN A 286 1.52 15.98 10.35
CA ASN A 286 0.49 15.03 9.93
C ASN A 286 -0.89 15.61 10.23
N ILE A 287 -1.77 15.59 9.24
CA ILE A 287 -3.16 16.05 9.33
C ILE A 287 -4.03 14.80 9.41
N LYS A 288 -4.72 14.59 10.53
CA LYS A 288 -5.63 13.46 10.71
C LYS A 288 -6.97 13.73 10.02
N ASN A 289 -7.48 12.72 9.31
CA ASN A 289 -8.81 12.70 8.70
C ASN A 289 -9.13 14.03 7.99
N PRO A 290 -8.32 14.42 6.98
CA PRO A 290 -8.53 15.64 6.24
C PRO A 290 -9.88 15.60 5.54
N THR A 291 -10.56 16.73 5.51
CA THR A 291 -11.80 16.96 4.77
C THR A 291 -11.58 18.07 3.74
N THR A 292 -12.52 18.26 2.83
CA THR A 292 -12.47 19.34 1.83
C THR A 292 -12.26 20.73 2.45
N ALA A 293 -12.71 20.96 3.69
CA ALA A 293 -12.50 22.18 4.45
C ALA A 293 -11.05 22.39 4.92
N ASP A 294 -10.17 21.39 4.84
CA ASP A 294 -8.74 21.50 5.12
C ASP A 294 -7.92 21.90 3.89
N SER A 295 -8.48 21.79 2.69
CA SER A 295 -7.80 22.22 1.47
C SER A 295 -7.31 23.66 1.58
N GLY A 296 -6.11 23.94 1.10
CA GLY A 296 -5.49 25.25 1.25
C GLY A 296 -3.97 25.20 1.30
N ILE A 297 -3.36 26.33 1.68
CA ILE A 297 -1.91 26.47 1.70
C ILE A 297 -1.39 26.30 3.13
N TYR A 298 -0.43 25.40 3.28
CA TYR A 298 0.29 25.10 4.51
C TYR A 298 1.71 25.64 4.40
N GLU A 299 2.15 26.42 5.39
CA GLU A 299 3.48 27.06 5.41
C GLU A 299 4.30 26.57 6.61
N CYS A 300 5.52 26.12 6.33
CA CYS A 300 6.57 25.92 7.31
C CYS A 300 7.35 27.23 7.48
N VAL A 301 7.49 27.68 8.73
CA VAL A 301 8.24 28.90 9.11
C VAL A 301 9.35 28.53 10.08
N VAL A 302 10.57 28.92 9.74
CA VAL A 302 11.78 28.62 10.53
C VAL A 302 12.29 29.89 11.17
N LYS A 303 12.22 29.96 12.50
CA LYS A 303 12.76 31.07 13.30
C LYS A 303 14.10 30.70 13.91
N SER A 304 15.05 31.62 13.83
CA SER A 304 16.38 31.50 14.45
C SER A 304 16.94 32.89 14.76
N ASN A 305 18.23 32.99 15.09
CA ASN A 305 18.95 34.25 15.18
C ASN A 305 19.34 34.84 13.80
N TYR A 306 19.05 34.10 12.72
CA TYR A 306 19.16 34.56 11.33
C TYR A 306 17.78 34.97 10.80
N PRO A 307 17.73 35.66 9.64
CA PRO A 307 16.46 35.95 8.96
C PRO A 307 15.57 34.71 8.83
N THR A 308 14.26 34.92 8.95
CA THR A 308 13.27 33.84 8.90
C THR A 308 13.21 33.27 7.49
N VAL A 309 13.28 31.95 7.37
CA VAL A 309 13.06 31.22 6.10
C VAL A 309 11.71 30.50 6.12
N ARG A 310 11.06 30.41 4.97
CA ARG A 310 9.70 29.88 4.81
C ARG A 310 9.58 29.04 3.56
N ALA A 311 8.71 28.04 3.58
CA ALA A 311 8.29 27.29 2.40
C ALA A 311 6.81 26.88 2.56
N SER A 312 6.07 26.85 1.46
CA SER A 312 4.63 26.56 1.45
C SER A 312 4.29 25.46 0.44
N ALA A 313 3.23 24.71 0.71
CA ALA A 313 2.62 23.75 -0.20
C ALA A 313 1.09 23.77 -0.11
N ARG A 314 0.43 23.29 -1.15
CA ARG A 314 -1.02 23.15 -1.25
C ARG A 314 -1.47 21.75 -0.85
N LEU A 315 -2.49 21.68 0.00
CA LEU A 315 -3.30 20.48 0.20
C LEU A 315 -4.57 20.57 -0.66
N THR A 316 -4.84 19.51 -1.42
CA THR A 316 -6.10 19.29 -2.13
C THR A 316 -6.73 18.00 -1.61
N VAL A 317 -7.92 18.09 -1.01
CA VAL A 317 -8.68 16.92 -0.57
C VAL A 317 -9.82 16.68 -1.54
N LEU A 318 -9.87 15.47 -2.11
CA LEU A 318 -10.91 15.00 -3.04
C LEU A 318 -12.09 14.38 -2.30
#